data_AF-A0A9P2XG18-F1
#
_entry.id   AF-A0A9P2XG18-F1
#
_cell.length_a   1.000
_cell.length_b   1.000
_cell.length_c   1.000
_cell.angle_alpha   90.00
_cell.angle_beta   90.00
_cell.angle_gamma   90.00
#
_symmetry.space_group_name_H-M   'P 1'
#
loop_
_entity.id
_entity.type
_entity.pdbx_description
1 polymer ?
#
loop_
_entity_poly.entity_id
_entity_poly.type
_entity_poly.pdbx_seq_one_letter_code
_entity_poly.pdbx_strand_id
1 'polypeptide(L)' 'MLAERGVNVDHSTIYRWVQRYAPEMEKRLRWYWRNPSDLCPWHMDETYVKVNGR' A
#
# COMPACT_ATOMS: atom_id res chain seq x y z
N MET A 1 8.96 -6.70 -10.70
CA MET A 1 9.53 -6.60 -9.32
C MET A 1 10.99 -6.14 -9.35
N LEU A 2 11.58 -5.67 -8.24
CA LEU A 2 13.02 -5.25 -8.20
C LEU A 2 13.97 -6.31 -8.77
N ALA A 3 13.66 -7.59 -8.56
CA ALA A 3 14.37 -8.73 -9.14
C ALA A 3 14.35 -8.76 -10.68
N GLU A 4 13.24 -8.39 -11.34
CA GLU A 4 13.17 -8.29 -12.81
C GLU A 4 14.05 -7.18 -13.37
N ARG A 5 14.44 -6.21 -12.55
CA ARG A 5 15.39 -5.14 -12.90
C ARG A 5 16.83 -5.50 -12.53
N GLY A 6 17.11 -6.75 -12.16
CA GLY A 6 18.44 -7.22 -11.77
C GLY A 6 18.88 -6.82 -10.37
N VAL A 7 17.99 -6.22 -9.56
CA VAL A 7 18.32 -5.80 -8.19
C VAL A 7 17.91 -6.90 -7.21
N ASN A 8 18.89 -7.56 -6.62
CA ASN A 8 18.67 -8.56 -5.57
C ASN A 8 18.51 -7.87 -4.21
N VAL A 9 17.32 -7.98 -3.62
CA VAL A 9 16.97 -7.37 -2.34
C VAL A 9 16.37 -8.44 -1.46
N ASP A 10 16.90 -8.57 -0.24
CA ASP A 10 16.33 -9.48 0.75
C ASP A 10 14.91 -9.06 1.16
N HIS A 11 14.02 -10.02 1.39
CA HIS A 11 12.62 -9.76 1.75
C HIS A 11 12.49 -8.87 3.00
N SER A 12 13.37 -9.01 3.99
CA SER A 12 13.37 -8.17 5.18
C SER A 12 13.67 -6.70 4.87
N THR A 13 14.43 -6.43 3.81
CA THR A 13 14.76 -5.07 3.38
C THR A 13 13.53 -4.37 2.84
N ILE A 14 12.71 -5.07 2.05
CA ILE A 14 11.42 -4.56 1.56
C ILE A 14 10.50 -4.26 2.74
N TYR A 15 10.38 -5.19 3.70
CA TYR A 15 9.57 -4.98 4.90
C TYR A 15 10.01 -3.74 5.69
N ARG A 16 11.32 -3.55 5.90
CA ARG A 16 11.87 -2.38 6.60
C ARG A 16 11.62 -1.07 5.85
N TRP A 17 11.66 -1.08 4.51
CA TRP A 17 11.30 0.09 3.70
C TRP A 17 9.83 0.44 3.85
N VAL A 18 8.94 -0.54 3.81
CA VAL A 18 7.50 -0.32 4.03
C VAL A 18 7.27 0.33 5.39
N GLN A 19 7.85 -0.22 6.47
CA GLN A 19 7.71 0.35 7.82
C GLN A 19 8.23 1.79 7.92
N ARG A 20 9.32 2.11 7.21
CA ARG A 20 9.92 3.46 7.23
C ARG A 20 9.16 4.48 6.39
N TYR A 21 8.77 4.12 5.17
CA TYR A 21 8.26 5.08 4.19
C TYR A 21 6.73 5.13 4.15
N ALA A 22 6.01 4.08 4.57
CA ALA A 22 4.54 4.09 4.57
C ALA A 22 3.95 5.27 5.36
N PRO A 23 4.45 5.64 6.56
CA PRO A 23 3.93 6.80 7.29
C PRO A 23 4.17 8.13 6.56
N GLU A 24 5.27 8.25 5.82
CA GLU A 24 5.58 9.46 5.04
C GLU A 24 4.67 9.56 3.81
N MET A 25 4.46 8.44 3.12
CA MET A 25 3.52 8.35 2.00
C MET A 25 2.10 8.68 2.45
N GLU A 26 1.65 8.12 3.58
CA GLU A 26 0.33 8.39 4.14
C GLU A 26 0.14 9.89 4.44
N LYS A 27 1.12 10.54 5.09
CA LYS A 27 1.07 11.98 5.37
C LYS A 27 0.91 12.82 4.10
N ARG A 28 1.59 12.44 3.02
CA ARG A 28 1.49 13.14 1.71
C ARG A 28 0.16 12.85 1.01
N LEU A 29 -0.32 11.61 1.07
CA LEU A 29 -1.52 11.16 0.36
C LEU A 29 -2.82 11.55 1.08
N ARG A 30 -2.76 11.79 2.40
CA ARG A 30 -3.93 12.14 3.23
C ARG A 30 -4.76 13.32 2.70
N TRP A 31 -4.12 14.28 2.04
CA TRP A 31 -4.82 15.42 1.42
C TRP A 31 -5.70 15.01 0.23
N TYR A 32 -5.24 14.06 -0.58
CA TYR A 32 -6.00 13.54 -1.73
C TYR A 32 -7.16 12.63 -1.31
N TRP A 33 -7.15 12.11 -0.08
CA TRP A 33 -8.22 11.29 0.47
C TRP A 33 -9.36 12.09 1.10
N ARG A 34 -9.22 13.41 1.27
CA ARG A 34 -10.31 14.25 1.79
C ARG A 34 -11.35 14.49 0.70
N ASN A 35 -12.54 13.94 0.95
CA ASN A 35 -13.81 14.03 0.21
C ASN A 35 -13.97 13.18 -1.06
N PRO A 36 -14.33 11.90 -0.89
CA PRO A 36 -15.04 11.14 -1.93
C PRO A 36 -16.58 11.31 -1.83
N SER A 37 -17.08 11.96 -0.77
CA SER A 37 -18.51 11.99 -0.41
C SER A 37 -19.39 12.86 -1.30
N ASP A 38 -18.84 13.88 -1.97
CA ASP A 38 -19.69 14.93 -2.54
C ASP A 38 -19.93 14.76 -4.05
N LEU A 39 -19.13 13.95 -4.75
CA LEU A 39 -19.15 13.86 -6.21
C LEU A 39 -18.94 12.44 -6.79
N CYS A 40 -18.69 11.41 -5.98
CA CYS A 40 -18.37 10.06 -6.48
C CYS A 40 -19.20 8.96 -5.79
N PRO A 41 -19.96 8.14 -6.55
CA PRO A 41 -20.56 6.93 -6.02
C PRO A 41 -19.46 5.97 -5.57
N TRP A 42 -19.47 5.63 -4.27
CA TRP A 42 -18.52 4.67 -3.71
C TRP A 42 -18.76 3.30 -4.35
N HIS A 43 -17.73 2.74 -5.00
CA HIS A 43 -17.70 1.34 -5.39
C HIS A 43 -16.91 0.58 -4.34
N MET A 44 -17.53 -0.42 -3.73
CA MET A 44 -16.91 -1.28 -2.72
C MET A 44 -16.63 -2.64 -3.37
N ASP A 45 -15.37 -2.90 -3.68
CA ASP A 45 -14.94 -4.22 -4.15
C ASP A 45 -14.60 -5.10 -2.94
N GLU A 46 -15.22 -6.27 -2.82
CA GLU A 46 -14.89 -7.24 -1.78
C GLU A 46 -13.80 -8.18 -2.30
N THR A 47 -12.62 -8.17 -1.65
CA THR A 47 -11.52 -9.08 -1.95
C THR A 47 -11.15 -9.86 -0.69
N TYR A 48 -11.29 -11.18 -0.75
CA TYR A 48 -10.89 -12.07 0.34
C TYR A 48 -9.37 -12.29 0.33
N VAL A 49 -8.69 -11.86 1.40
CA VAL A 49 -7.26 -12.09 1.60
C VAL A 49 -7.07 -12.97 2.84
N LYS A 50 -6.51 -14.15 2.65
CA LYS A 50 -6.17 -15.06 3.76
C LYS A 50 -4.87 -14.59 4.42
N VAL A 51 -4.95 -14.10 5.65
CA VAL A 51 -3.77 -13.68 6.43
C VAL A 51 -3.39 -14.78 7.42
N ASN A 52 -2.11 -15.13 7.50
CA ASN A 52 -1.54 -16.14 8.42
C ASN A 52 -2.07 -17.58 8.29
N GLY A 53 -2.76 -17.92 7.19
CA GLY A 53 -2.98 -19.33 6.84
C GLY A 53 -3.93 -20.11 7.76
N ARG A 54 -4.74 -19.46 8.59
CA ARG A 54 -5.96 -20.05 9.18
C ARG A 54 -7.18 -19.34 8.64
#